data_AF-F9UQI8-F1
#
_entry.id   AF-F9UQI8-F1
#
_cell.length_a   1.000
_cell.length_b   1.000
_cell.length_c   1.000
_cell.angle_alpha   90.00
_cell.angle_beta   90.00
_cell.angle_gamma   90.00
#
_symmetry.space_group_name_H-M   'P 1'
#
loop_
_entity.id
_entity.type
_entity.pdbx_description
1 polymer ?
#
loop_
_entity_poly.entity_id
_entity_poly.type
_entity_poly.pdbx_seq_one_letter_code
_entity_poly.pdbx_strand_id
1 'polypeptide(L)'
;MVFFEIDFKPDQLRRNCKVSVDKLKKTDTLVETGYNNDYTVARVPRFFAWKGIIMTNDFYSQFAGNSIKASILSVEILRDALIPKLLGDDSSGILYWAGKDLARQFPVASDDDLVTFFEQTGWGHLVVITTTDDLITYELTGEPVARRSATIKSPDFMLETGFLAEQSALRTNCVSEAKITFQNRMRLRISVTIDHNQPIVNHDPATPIEIVRPQVELDDEQPEEAQ
;
A
#
# COMPACT_ATOMS: atom_id res chain seq x y z
N MET A 1 37.80 0.86 -13.96
CA MET A 1 37.21 0.84 -12.61
C MET A 1 37.42 2.24 -12.04
N VAL A 2 36.39 3.09 -12.09
CA VAL A 2 36.48 4.49 -11.64
C VAL A 2 35.56 4.62 -10.43
N PHE A 3 36.15 4.75 -9.25
CA PHE A 3 35.44 5.12 -8.03
C PHE A 3 35.08 6.61 -8.14
N PHE A 4 33.81 6.96 -8.07
CA PHE A 4 33.38 8.31 -7.75
C PHE A 4 33.33 8.44 -6.23
N GLU A 5 34.34 9.06 -5.66
CA GLU A 5 34.34 9.55 -4.29
C GLU A 5 33.56 10.87 -4.28
N ILE A 6 32.34 10.85 -3.72
CA ILE A 6 31.55 12.07 -3.55
C ILE A 6 31.95 12.66 -2.18
N ASP A 7 32.80 13.67 -2.21
CA ASP A 7 33.17 14.47 -1.05
C ASP A 7 31.95 15.26 -0.53
N PHE A 8 31.25 14.70 0.45
CA PHE A 8 30.23 15.44 1.20
C PHE A 8 30.89 16.32 2.26
N LYS A 9 30.97 17.63 2.02
CA LYS A 9 31.43 18.60 3.03
C LYS A 9 30.28 18.94 4.00
N PRO A 10 30.39 18.62 5.30
CA PRO A 10 29.29 18.80 6.28
C PRO A 10 29.01 20.26 6.66
N ASP A 11 29.79 21.21 6.15
CA ASP A 11 29.79 22.62 6.59
C ASP A 11 28.83 23.53 5.80
N GLN A 12 27.91 22.94 5.01
CA GLN A 12 26.88 23.66 4.23
C GLN A 12 25.47 23.48 4.79
N LEU A 13 25.30 22.81 5.93
CA LEU A 13 24.02 22.76 6.60
C LEU A 13 23.74 24.12 7.25
N ARG A 14 22.72 24.84 6.75
CA ARG A 14 22.16 25.98 7.47
C ARG A 14 21.85 25.53 8.89
N ARG A 15 22.47 26.18 9.88
CA ARG A 15 22.25 25.93 11.31
C ARG A 15 20.74 25.89 11.57
N ASN A 16 20.23 24.73 11.99
CA ASN A 16 18.84 24.57 12.37
C ASN A 16 18.51 25.55 13.50
N CYS A 17 17.68 26.55 13.23
CA CYS A 17 17.07 27.36 14.28
C CYS A 17 16.11 26.45 15.05
N LYS A 18 16.37 26.26 16.35
CA LYS A 18 15.37 25.69 17.27
C LYS A 18 14.21 26.67 17.35
N VAL A 19 13.10 26.39 16.67
CA VAL A 19 11.85 27.13 16.87
C VAL A 19 11.16 26.50 18.09
N SER A 20 11.13 27.25 19.19
CA SER A 20 10.33 26.91 20.37
C SER A 20 8.87 27.27 20.11
N VAL A 21 7.96 26.33 20.40
CA VAL A 21 6.53 26.43 20.09
C VAL A 21 5.79 27.46 20.96
N ASP A 22 6.43 27.99 22.01
CA ASP A 22 5.75 28.83 23.02
C ASP A 22 5.71 30.33 22.70
N LYS A 23 6.14 30.76 21.51
CA LYS A 23 6.11 32.18 21.11
C LYS A 23 5.60 32.38 19.69
N LEU A 24 4.31 32.15 19.48
CA LEU A 24 3.56 32.78 18.39
C LEU A 24 2.56 33.76 19.02
N LYS A 25 3.07 34.93 19.43
CA LYS A 25 2.22 36.11 19.66
C LYS A 25 2.05 36.85 18.34
N LYS A 26 0.80 37.26 18.13
CA LYS A 26 0.22 38.04 17.03
C LYS A 26 1.16 39.15 16.52
N THR A 27 1.09 39.35 15.19
CA THR A 27 1.62 40.43 14.33
C THR A 27 3.12 40.40 14.01
N ASP A 28 3.47 39.99 12.79
CA ASP A 28 3.91 40.93 11.76
C ASP A 28 3.99 40.25 10.38
N THR A 29 3.54 40.98 9.37
CA THR A 29 3.38 40.63 7.95
C THR A 29 4.58 39.91 7.34
N LEU A 30 4.38 38.65 6.95
CA LEU A 30 5.26 37.90 6.05
C LEU A 30 4.53 37.65 4.73
N VAL A 31 5.24 37.90 3.64
CA VAL A 31 4.83 37.75 2.24
C VAL A 31 4.08 36.42 2.03
N GLU A 32 2.82 36.51 1.56
CA GLU A 32 2.02 35.36 1.16
C GLU A 32 2.68 34.64 -0.04
N THR A 33 3.52 33.65 0.23
CA THR A 33 3.62 32.52 -0.69
C THR A 33 2.35 31.71 -0.49
N GLY A 34 1.40 31.82 -1.44
CA GLY A 34 0.05 31.26 -1.39
C GLY A 34 -0.04 29.72 -1.37
N TYR A 35 0.52 29.10 -0.35
CA TYR A 35 0.26 27.71 0.05
C TYR A 35 -0.09 27.70 1.55
N ASN A 36 -1.29 28.18 1.89
CA ASN A 36 -1.90 27.86 3.18
C ASN A 36 -2.42 26.42 3.09
N ASN A 37 -1.57 25.47 3.43
CA ASN A 37 -2.01 24.09 3.66
C ASN A 37 -2.24 23.92 5.16
N ASP A 38 -3.47 24.18 5.61
CA ASP A 38 -3.93 23.80 6.94
C ASP A 38 -4.15 22.29 6.98
N TYR A 39 -3.09 21.51 7.22
CA TYR A 39 -3.20 20.06 7.44
C TYR A 39 -3.43 19.74 8.92
N THR A 40 -4.61 19.23 9.25
CA THR A 40 -4.88 18.58 10.53
C THR A 40 -4.36 17.14 10.49
N VAL A 41 -3.19 16.89 11.08
CA VAL A 41 -2.68 15.52 11.28
C VAL A 41 -3.23 14.98 12.59
N ALA A 42 -3.85 13.80 12.58
CA ALA A 42 -4.26 13.10 13.80
C ALA A 42 -3.03 12.92 14.72
N ARG A 43 -3.08 13.47 15.93
CA ARG A 43 -1.93 13.52 16.84
C ARG A 43 -1.97 12.30 17.76
N VAL A 44 -1.21 11.25 17.43
CA VAL A 44 -1.10 10.05 18.30
C VAL A 44 -0.27 10.41 19.55
N PRO A 45 -0.76 10.15 20.78
CA PRO A 45 -0.04 10.48 22.01
C PRO A 45 1.26 9.67 22.13
N ARG A 46 2.38 10.39 22.27
CA ARG A 46 3.76 9.88 22.24
C ARG A 46 4.19 9.02 23.45
N PHE A 47 3.29 8.69 24.37
CA PHE A 47 3.62 8.06 25.65
C PHE A 47 3.66 6.53 25.63
N PHE A 48 3.33 5.89 24.51
CA PHE A 48 3.49 4.44 24.32
C PHE A 48 4.36 4.18 23.09
N ALA A 49 5.67 4.39 23.25
CA ALA A 49 6.65 3.99 22.26
C ALA A 49 7.61 2.97 22.89
N TRP A 50 7.38 1.69 22.56
CA TRP A 50 8.36 0.73 22.05
C TRP A 50 8.32 -0.66 22.72
N LYS A 51 7.55 -1.56 22.11
CA LYS A 51 7.89 -2.94 21.71
C LYS A 51 6.66 -3.52 21.00
N GLY A 52 6.63 -3.46 19.68
CA GLY A 52 5.55 -4.01 18.86
C GLY A 52 5.19 -3.12 17.67
N ILE A 53 5.09 -3.74 16.49
CA ILE A 53 4.56 -3.16 15.25
C ILE A 53 3.09 -2.79 15.50
N ILE A 54 2.75 -1.52 15.73
CA ILE A 54 1.35 -1.08 15.76
C ILE A 54 1.27 0.34 15.18
N MET A 55 1.00 0.42 13.88
CA MET A 55 0.38 1.56 13.21
C MET A 55 -0.33 1.00 11.96
N THR A 56 -1.28 0.08 12.12
CA THR A 56 -1.91 -0.59 10.97
C THR A 56 -3.27 0.03 10.66
N ASN A 57 -4.20 0.06 11.63
CA ASN A 57 -5.54 0.64 11.41
C ASN A 57 -5.55 2.16 11.30
N ASP A 58 -4.91 2.89 12.23
CA ASP A 58 -4.87 4.36 12.19
C ASP A 58 -4.11 4.87 10.96
N PHE A 59 -3.02 4.19 10.58
CA PHE A 59 -2.28 4.50 9.37
C PHE A 59 -3.15 4.23 8.14
N TYR A 60 -3.68 3.02 8.01
CA TYR A 60 -4.48 2.63 6.86
C TYR A 60 -5.68 3.55 6.67
N SER A 61 -6.47 3.77 7.72
CA SER A 61 -7.66 4.64 7.66
C SER A 61 -7.34 6.07 7.24
N GLN A 62 -6.24 6.65 7.74
CA GLN A 62 -5.81 8.00 7.37
C GLN A 62 -5.48 8.13 5.87
N PHE A 63 -4.85 7.11 5.28
CA PHE A 63 -4.44 7.14 3.87
C PHE A 63 -5.52 6.62 2.93
N ALA A 64 -6.29 5.61 3.32
CA ALA A 64 -7.39 5.05 2.54
C ALA A 64 -8.44 6.13 2.24
N GLY A 65 -8.86 6.90 3.24
CA GLY A 65 -9.82 8.01 3.06
C GLY A 65 -9.28 9.17 2.21
N ASN A 66 -7.96 9.29 2.06
CA ASN A 66 -7.30 10.33 1.28
C ASN A 66 -6.74 9.85 -0.06
N SER A 67 -7.00 8.60 -0.46
CA SER A 67 -6.42 7.99 -1.67
C SER A 67 -6.66 8.84 -2.93
N ILE A 68 -7.83 9.49 -3.02
CA ILE A 68 -8.21 10.40 -4.13
C ILE A 68 -7.30 11.65 -4.22
N LYS A 69 -6.66 12.07 -3.13
CA LYS A 69 -5.79 13.26 -3.07
C LYS A 69 -4.32 12.94 -3.32
N ALA A 70 -3.94 11.66 -3.40
CA ALA A 70 -2.55 11.26 -3.60
C ALA A 70 -2.15 11.37 -5.07
N SER A 71 -0.95 11.88 -5.33
CA SER A 71 -0.42 11.95 -6.70
C SER A 71 0.03 10.56 -7.17
N ILE A 72 -0.63 10.03 -8.20
CA ILE A 72 -0.28 8.74 -8.82
C ILE A 72 1.20 8.73 -9.25
N LEU A 73 1.68 9.83 -9.84
CA LEU A 73 3.06 9.97 -10.30
C LEU A 73 4.08 9.78 -9.16
N SER A 74 3.75 10.21 -7.93
CA SER A 74 4.65 10.04 -6.78
C SER A 74 4.89 8.56 -6.44
N VAL A 75 3.85 7.73 -6.55
CA VAL A 75 3.94 6.29 -6.33
C VAL A 75 4.73 5.63 -7.44
N GLU A 76 4.47 5.99 -8.70
CA GLU A 76 5.16 5.39 -9.85
C GLU A 76 6.65 5.72 -9.90
N ILE A 77 7.05 6.94 -9.53
CA ILE A 77 8.48 7.29 -9.46
C ILE A 77 9.18 6.41 -8.42
N LEU A 78 8.58 6.23 -7.24
CA LEU A 78 9.16 5.39 -6.19
C LEU A 78 9.18 3.92 -6.63
N ARG A 79 8.06 3.44 -7.14
CA ARG A 79 7.83 2.03 -7.45
C ARG A 79 8.54 1.55 -8.70
N ASP A 80 8.44 2.28 -9.79
CA ASP A 80 8.86 1.83 -11.12
C ASP A 80 10.19 2.44 -11.56
N ALA A 81 10.61 3.58 -11.00
CA ALA A 81 11.90 4.19 -11.33
C ALA A 81 12.96 3.99 -10.24
N LEU A 82 12.61 4.21 -8.96
CA LEU A 82 13.58 4.16 -7.87
C LEU A 82 13.87 2.73 -7.40
N ILE A 83 12.83 1.96 -7.05
CA ILE A 83 13.01 0.62 -6.47
C ILE A 83 13.82 -0.33 -7.37
N PRO A 84 13.53 -0.47 -8.69
CA PRO A 84 14.31 -1.35 -9.55
C PRO A 84 15.78 -0.95 -9.63
N LYS A 85 16.07 0.36 -9.57
CA LYS A 85 17.44 0.88 -9.55
C LYS A 85 18.18 0.57 -8.24
N LEU A 86 17.47 0.56 -7.11
CA LEU A 86 18.06 0.26 -5.80
C LEU A 86 18.33 -1.24 -5.63
N LEU A 87 17.44 -2.09 -6.14
CA LEU A 87 17.49 -3.54 -5.91
C LEU A 87 18.22 -4.30 -7.02
N GLY A 88 18.35 -3.74 -8.22
CA GLY A 88 19.04 -4.40 -9.33
C GLY A 88 18.37 -5.71 -9.74
N ASP A 89 19.18 -6.73 -10.01
CA ASP A 89 18.72 -8.01 -10.56
C ASP A 89 17.86 -8.82 -9.57
N ASP A 90 17.99 -8.58 -8.26
CA ASP A 90 17.24 -9.27 -7.21
C ASP A 90 15.87 -8.63 -6.91
N SER A 91 15.50 -7.57 -7.65
CA SER A 91 14.28 -6.78 -7.41
C SER A 91 13.03 -7.65 -7.27
N SER A 92 12.82 -8.62 -8.16
CA SER A 92 11.63 -9.47 -8.13
C SER A 92 11.53 -10.34 -6.88
N GLY A 93 12.63 -10.94 -6.44
CA GLY A 93 12.66 -11.78 -5.24
C GLY A 93 12.47 -10.96 -3.96
N ILE A 94 13.10 -9.78 -3.89
CA ILE A 94 12.97 -8.86 -2.75
C ILE A 94 11.54 -8.29 -2.69
N LEU A 95 10.96 -7.89 -3.82
CA LEU A 95 9.58 -7.40 -3.88
C LEU A 95 8.57 -8.47 -3.49
N TYR A 96 8.80 -9.73 -3.87
CA TYR A 96 7.97 -10.85 -3.42
C TYR A 96 7.96 -10.99 -1.90
N TRP A 97 9.15 -10.99 -1.28
CA TRP A 97 9.27 -11.03 0.17
C TRP A 97 8.69 -9.80 0.86
N ALA A 98 8.90 -8.61 0.29
CA ALA A 98 8.31 -7.37 0.78
C ALA A 98 6.78 -7.42 0.74
N GLY A 99 6.20 -8.03 -0.30
CA GLY A 99 4.77 -8.28 -0.41
C GLY A 99 4.26 -9.18 0.71
N LYS A 100 4.96 -10.30 0.98
CA LYS A 100 4.64 -11.20 2.10
C LYS A 100 4.71 -10.46 3.44
N ASP A 101 5.78 -9.71 3.68
CA ASP A 101 5.93 -8.94 4.91
C ASP A 101 4.82 -7.90 5.09
N LEU A 102 4.46 -7.20 4.01
CA LEU A 102 3.38 -6.21 4.02
C LEU A 102 2.02 -6.84 4.34
N ALA A 103 1.73 -8.05 3.84
CA ALA A 103 0.49 -8.76 4.16
C ALA A 103 0.38 -9.11 5.65
N ARG A 104 1.49 -9.42 6.33
CA ARG A 104 1.50 -9.63 7.80
C ARG A 104 1.18 -8.36 8.57
N GLN A 105 1.56 -7.21 8.02
CA GLN A 105 1.27 -5.90 8.61
C GLN A 105 -0.17 -5.43 8.32
N PHE A 106 -0.73 -5.82 7.18
CA PHE A 106 -2.09 -5.46 6.74
C PHE A 106 -2.94 -6.73 6.53
N PRO A 107 -3.19 -7.54 7.57
CA PRO A 107 -4.03 -8.73 7.47
C PRO A 107 -5.45 -8.32 7.05
N VAL A 108 -6.02 -8.99 6.05
CA VAL A 108 -7.35 -8.67 5.52
C VAL A 108 -8.35 -9.76 5.87
N ALA A 109 -9.57 -9.38 6.27
CA ALA A 109 -10.56 -10.32 6.80
C ALA A 109 -11.22 -11.22 5.73
N SER A 110 -11.53 -10.67 4.56
CA SER A 110 -12.29 -11.36 3.50
C SER A 110 -11.72 -11.10 2.10
N ASP A 111 -12.18 -11.87 1.11
CA ASP A 111 -11.82 -11.60 -0.30
C ASP A 111 -12.38 -10.27 -0.80
N ASP A 112 -13.59 -9.89 -0.37
CA ASP A 112 -14.18 -8.60 -0.76
C ASP A 112 -13.40 -7.42 -0.17
N ASP A 113 -12.91 -7.57 1.06
CA ASP A 113 -12.01 -6.61 1.69
C ASP A 113 -10.67 -6.55 0.97
N LEU A 114 -10.17 -7.68 0.47
CA LEU A 114 -8.92 -7.77 -0.29
C LEU A 114 -9.05 -7.06 -1.64
N VAL A 115 -10.17 -7.24 -2.33
CA VAL A 115 -10.50 -6.49 -3.56
C VAL A 115 -10.50 -4.99 -3.27
N THR A 116 -11.19 -4.57 -2.21
CA THR A 116 -11.26 -3.15 -1.81
C THR A 116 -9.88 -2.60 -1.44
N PHE A 117 -9.05 -3.38 -0.76
CA PHE A 117 -7.67 -3.01 -0.42
C PHE A 117 -6.83 -2.74 -1.67
N PHE A 118 -6.93 -3.60 -2.69
CA PHE A 118 -6.20 -3.43 -3.95
C PHE A 118 -6.60 -2.16 -4.71
N GLU A 119 -7.89 -1.79 -4.65
CA GLU A 119 -8.37 -0.53 -5.23
C GLU A 119 -7.85 0.68 -4.45
N GLN A 120 -7.94 0.66 -3.12
CA GLN A 120 -7.53 1.78 -2.27
C GLN A 120 -6.03 2.04 -2.28
N THR A 121 -5.23 0.99 -2.41
CA THR A 121 -3.77 1.06 -2.56
C THR A 121 -3.32 1.44 -3.98
N GLY A 122 -4.23 1.51 -4.93
CA GLY A 122 -3.92 1.83 -6.33
C GLY A 122 -3.15 0.74 -7.05
N TRP A 123 -3.25 -0.52 -6.60
CA TRP A 123 -2.62 -1.67 -7.26
C TRP A 123 -3.43 -2.19 -8.45
N GLY A 124 -4.73 -1.91 -8.47
CA GLY A 124 -5.64 -2.22 -9.57
C GLY A 124 -6.93 -2.87 -9.10
N HIS A 125 -7.71 -3.40 -10.04
CA HIS A 125 -8.93 -4.13 -9.76
C HIS A 125 -8.64 -5.62 -9.71
N LEU A 126 -8.75 -6.20 -8.51
CA LEU A 126 -8.57 -7.61 -8.25
C LEU A 126 -9.92 -8.34 -8.39
N VAL A 127 -9.93 -9.49 -9.05
CA VAL A 127 -11.11 -10.36 -9.16
C VAL A 127 -10.70 -11.79 -8.87
N VAL A 128 -11.47 -12.50 -8.05
CA VAL A 128 -11.32 -13.94 -7.84
C VAL A 128 -11.95 -14.69 -9.02
N ILE A 129 -11.15 -15.46 -9.76
CA ILE A 129 -11.60 -16.22 -10.94
C ILE A 129 -12.00 -17.64 -10.57
N THR A 130 -11.23 -18.28 -9.68
CA THR A 130 -11.48 -19.66 -9.26
C THR A 130 -10.92 -19.87 -7.87
N THR A 131 -11.69 -20.57 -7.04
CA THR A 131 -11.29 -20.94 -5.68
C THR A 131 -11.53 -22.44 -5.52
N THR A 132 -10.45 -23.15 -5.24
CA THR A 132 -10.41 -24.56 -4.86
C THR A 132 -9.64 -24.66 -3.54
N ASP A 133 -9.72 -25.80 -2.86
CA ASP A 133 -9.02 -26.05 -1.59
C ASP A 133 -7.50 -25.80 -1.67
N ASP A 134 -6.86 -26.23 -2.77
CA ASP A 134 -5.40 -26.13 -2.95
C ASP A 134 -4.97 -24.93 -3.82
N LEU A 135 -5.91 -24.24 -4.45
CA LEU A 135 -5.61 -23.28 -5.52
C LEU A 135 -6.62 -22.14 -5.56
N ILE A 136 -6.12 -20.92 -5.48
CA ILE A 136 -6.89 -19.70 -5.73
C ILE A 136 -6.29 -18.99 -6.92
N THR A 137 -7.13 -18.58 -7.88
CA THR A 137 -6.70 -17.81 -9.05
C THR A 137 -7.35 -16.45 -9.05
N TYR A 138 -6.50 -15.42 -9.05
CA TYR A 138 -6.88 -14.02 -9.13
C TYR A 138 -6.57 -13.46 -10.52
N GLU A 139 -7.39 -12.53 -10.98
CA GLU A 139 -7.10 -11.67 -12.13
C GLU A 139 -6.96 -10.23 -11.63
N LEU A 140 -5.82 -9.60 -11.94
CA LEU A 140 -5.57 -8.19 -11.62
C LEU A 140 -5.60 -7.39 -12.93
N THR A 141 -6.44 -6.36 -12.94
CA THR A 141 -6.70 -5.49 -14.09
C THR A 141 -6.69 -4.03 -13.68
N GLY A 142 -6.99 -3.14 -14.62
CA GLY A 142 -7.17 -1.72 -14.35
C GLY A 142 -6.06 -0.86 -14.91
N GLU A 143 -6.23 0.43 -14.70
CA GLU A 143 -5.38 1.46 -15.24
C GLU A 143 -3.90 1.36 -14.77
N PRO A 144 -3.58 1.03 -13.50
CA PRO A 144 -2.19 0.81 -13.07
C PRO A 144 -1.48 -0.32 -13.84
N VAL A 145 -2.17 -1.42 -14.11
CA VAL A 145 -1.63 -2.55 -14.87
C VAL A 145 -1.38 -2.15 -16.33
N ALA A 146 -2.37 -1.48 -16.94
CA ALA A 146 -2.29 -1.08 -18.34
C ALA A 146 -1.19 -0.04 -18.59
N ARG A 147 -1.10 0.97 -17.73
CA ARG A 147 -0.10 2.04 -17.83
C ARG A 147 1.32 1.52 -17.65
N ARG A 148 1.56 0.68 -16.63
CA ARG A 148 2.88 0.06 -16.39
C ARG A 148 3.29 -0.85 -17.56
N SER A 149 2.35 -1.63 -18.10
CA SER A 149 2.59 -2.51 -19.26
C SER A 149 2.76 -1.77 -20.59
N ALA A 150 2.31 -0.53 -20.69
CA ALA A 150 2.53 0.32 -21.85
C ALA A 150 3.91 1.00 -21.82
N THR A 151 4.37 1.40 -20.63
CA THR A 151 5.59 2.21 -20.45
C THR A 151 6.83 1.36 -20.20
N ILE A 152 6.70 0.24 -19.49
CA ILE A 152 7.82 -0.60 -19.04
C ILE A 152 7.87 -1.86 -19.90
N LYS A 153 9.06 -2.22 -20.39
CA LYS A 153 9.25 -3.41 -21.25
C LYS A 153 8.86 -4.72 -20.55
N SER A 154 9.15 -4.82 -19.26
CA SER A 154 8.86 -5.98 -18.41
C SER A 154 8.47 -5.48 -17.01
N PRO A 155 7.20 -5.06 -16.82
CA PRO A 155 6.74 -4.58 -15.52
C PRO A 155 6.68 -5.72 -14.50
N ASP A 156 7.08 -5.41 -13.27
CA ASP A 156 7.13 -6.36 -12.16
C ASP A 156 5.90 -6.22 -11.24
N PHE A 157 5.25 -7.35 -10.93
CA PHE A 157 4.09 -7.45 -10.04
C PHE A 157 4.34 -8.44 -8.88
N MET A 158 5.61 -8.71 -8.55
CA MET A 158 5.96 -9.62 -7.47
C MET A 158 5.55 -9.10 -6.09
N LEU A 159 5.43 -7.78 -5.90
CA LEU A 159 4.90 -7.18 -4.67
C LEU A 159 3.46 -7.66 -4.39
N GLU A 160 2.55 -7.49 -5.36
CA GLU A 160 1.17 -7.96 -5.26
C GLU A 160 1.10 -9.48 -5.15
N THR A 161 1.97 -10.18 -5.90
CA THR A 161 2.02 -11.64 -5.90
C THR A 161 2.40 -12.18 -4.52
N GLY A 162 3.43 -11.61 -3.88
CA GLY A 162 3.84 -11.96 -2.53
C GLY A 162 2.79 -11.61 -1.48
N PHE A 163 2.12 -10.47 -1.65
CA PHE A 163 1.02 -10.08 -0.77
C PHE A 163 -0.13 -11.11 -0.82
N LEU A 164 -0.58 -11.51 -2.01
CA LEU A 164 -1.65 -12.51 -2.17
C LEU A 164 -1.25 -13.90 -1.62
N ALA A 165 0.03 -14.28 -1.77
CA ALA A 165 0.55 -15.52 -1.20
C ALA A 165 0.36 -15.54 0.32
N GLU A 166 0.83 -14.50 1.00
CA GLU A 166 0.78 -14.44 2.45
C GLU A 166 -0.64 -14.21 2.98
N GLN A 167 -1.48 -13.39 2.32
CA GLN A 167 -2.89 -13.26 2.72
C GLN A 167 -3.61 -14.62 2.69
N SER A 168 -3.31 -15.45 1.70
CA SER A 168 -3.86 -16.81 1.64
C SER A 168 -3.31 -17.68 2.77
N ALA A 169 -2.02 -17.59 3.08
CA ALA A 169 -1.40 -18.32 4.19
C ALA A 169 -1.99 -17.92 5.55
N LEU A 170 -2.23 -16.61 5.77
CA LEU A 170 -2.87 -16.09 6.99
C LEU A 170 -4.29 -16.62 7.16
N ARG A 171 -5.03 -16.78 6.06
CA ARG A 171 -6.42 -17.26 6.09
C ARG A 171 -6.53 -18.77 6.27
N THR A 172 -5.70 -19.54 5.58
CA THR A 172 -5.75 -21.01 5.61
C THR A 172 -4.88 -21.61 6.72
N ASN A 173 -4.03 -20.79 7.33
CA ASN A 173 -3.00 -21.22 8.29
C ASN A 173 -2.09 -22.33 7.73
N CYS A 174 -1.86 -22.30 6.41
CA CYS A 174 -1.01 -23.23 5.68
C CYS A 174 -0.01 -22.46 4.81
N VAL A 175 1.18 -23.04 4.59
CA VAL A 175 2.17 -22.42 3.69
C VAL A 175 1.54 -22.24 2.31
N SER A 176 1.62 -21.01 1.78
CA SER A 176 1.06 -20.66 0.48
C SER A 176 2.09 -19.93 -0.38
N GLU A 177 2.08 -20.22 -1.67
CA GLU A 177 2.99 -19.61 -2.66
C GLU A 177 2.19 -19.11 -3.86
N ALA A 178 2.59 -17.97 -4.42
CA ALA A 178 1.91 -17.38 -5.57
C ALA A 178 2.84 -17.23 -6.77
N LYS A 179 2.26 -17.39 -7.97
CA LYS A 179 2.96 -17.16 -9.23
C LYS A 179 2.07 -16.48 -10.25
N ILE A 180 2.68 -15.64 -11.08
CA ILE A 180 2.02 -15.07 -12.25
C ILE A 180 1.94 -16.17 -13.32
N THR A 181 0.72 -16.59 -13.68
CA THR A 181 0.47 -17.65 -14.67
C THR A 181 0.17 -17.10 -16.06
N PHE A 182 -0.31 -15.87 -16.14
CA PHE A 182 -0.56 -15.17 -17.39
C PHE A 182 -0.34 -13.67 -17.21
N GLN A 183 0.23 -13.01 -18.21
CA GLN A 183 0.40 -11.57 -18.23
C GLN A 183 0.27 -11.05 -19.66
N ASN A 184 -0.53 -10.01 -19.84
CA ASN A 184 -0.58 -9.23 -21.07
C ASN A 184 -0.64 -7.72 -20.74
N ARG A 185 -0.89 -6.89 -21.75
CA ARG A 185 -0.91 -5.43 -21.58
C ARG A 185 -2.05 -4.88 -20.72
N MET A 186 -3.11 -5.65 -20.47
CA MET A 186 -4.34 -5.17 -19.81
C MET A 186 -4.64 -5.90 -18.50
N ARG A 187 -4.12 -7.13 -18.34
CA ARG A 187 -4.42 -8.00 -17.20
C ARG A 187 -3.28 -8.94 -16.91
N LEU A 188 -3.23 -9.39 -15.66
CA LEU A 188 -2.41 -10.50 -15.22
C LEU A 188 -3.26 -11.50 -14.43
N ARG A 189 -2.83 -12.75 -14.42
CA ARG A 189 -3.42 -13.83 -13.64
C ARG A 189 -2.40 -14.33 -12.64
N ILE A 190 -2.78 -14.36 -11.38
CA ILE A 190 -1.95 -14.82 -10.27
C ILE A 190 -2.62 -16.06 -9.70
N SER A 191 -1.86 -17.14 -9.58
CA SER A 191 -2.32 -18.38 -8.97
C SER A 191 -1.58 -18.60 -7.66
N VAL A 192 -2.34 -18.76 -6.59
CA VAL A 192 -1.85 -19.05 -5.24
C VAL A 192 -2.13 -20.52 -4.93
N THR A 193 -1.07 -21.28 -4.66
CA THR A 193 -1.13 -22.68 -4.25
C THR A 193 -0.99 -22.78 -2.75
N ILE A 194 -1.86 -23.57 -2.11
CA ILE A 194 -1.89 -23.80 -0.67
C ILE A 194 -1.38 -25.22 -0.41
N ASP A 195 -0.41 -25.37 0.50
CA ASP A 195 0.12 -26.68 0.91
C ASP A 195 -0.45 -27.09 2.28
N HIS A 196 -1.54 -27.85 2.26
CA HIS A 196 -2.18 -28.37 3.49
C HIS A 196 -1.33 -29.37 4.27
N ASN A 197 -0.23 -29.88 3.69
CA ASN A 197 0.71 -30.73 4.42
C ASN A 197 1.69 -29.91 5.27
N GLN A 198 1.71 -28.58 5.12
CA GLN A 198 2.57 -27.67 5.86
C GLN A 198 1.74 -26.63 6.63
N PRO A 199 1.05 -27.04 7.71
CA PRO A 199 0.33 -26.11 8.57
C PRO A 199 1.31 -25.19 9.33
N ILE A 200 0.89 -23.95 9.53
CA ILE A 200 1.65 -22.94 10.27
C ILE A 200 1.27 -23.05 11.76
N VAL A 201 2.16 -23.57 12.59
CA VAL A 201 1.84 -24.01 13.97
C VAL A 201 1.95 -22.87 15.00
N ASN A 202 2.62 -21.76 14.66
CA ASN A 202 2.90 -20.64 15.59
C ASN A 202 2.59 -19.29 14.94
N HIS A 203 1.38 -19.10 14.43
CA HIS A 203 0.95 -17.79 13.95
C HIS A 203 0.17 -17.08 15.06
N ASP A 204 0.67 -15.94 15.54
CA ASP A 204 -0.12 -15.07 16.43
C ASP A 204 -1.36 -14.59 15.67
N PRO A 205 -2.57 -14.60 16.26
CA PRO A 205 -3.76 -14.16 15.56
C PRO A 205 -3.61 -12.68 15.18
N ALA A 206 -3.45 -12.43 13.87
CA ALA A 206 -3.35 -11.07 13.36
C ALA A 206 -4.75 -10.44 13.40
N THR A 207 -4.87 -9.25 13.99
CA THR A 207 -6.14 -8.50 13.98
C THR A 207 -6.33 -7.89 12.60
N PRO A 208 -7.38 -8.28 11.84
CA PRO A 208 -7.60 -7.74 10.50
C PRO A 208 -7.75 -6.23 10.51
N ILE A 209 -7.33 -5.59 9.42
CA ILE A 209 -7.52 -4.16 9.24
C ILE A 209 -8.98 -3.82 8.96
N GLU A 210 -9.42 -2.65 9.42
CA GLU A 210 -10.74 -2.13 9.11
C GLU A 210 -10.72 -1.41 7.76
N ILE A 211 -11.41 -1.97 6.77
CA ILE A 211 -11.49 -1.39 5.43
C ILE A 211 -12.45 -0.19 5.42
N VAL A 212 -11.94 1.00 5.08
CA VAL A 212 -12.74 2.22 4.99
C VAL A 212 -13.53 2.22 3.68
N ARG A 213 -14.80 1.82 3.70
CA ARG A 213 -15.68 1.91 2.54
C ARG A 213 -16.40 3.27 2.58
N PRO A 214 -16.30 4.13 1.55
CA PRO A 214 -17.08 5.37 1.53
C PRO A 214 -18.57 5.00 1.59
N GLN A 215 -19.29 5.54 2.57
CA GLN A 215 -20.74 5.38 2.61
C GLN A 215 -21.32 6.14 1.42
N VAL A 216 -22.03 5.41 0.55
CA VAL A 216 -22.92 6.06 -0.41
C VAL A 216 -24.08 6.58 0.42
N GLU A 217 -24.13 7.89 0.65
CA GLU A 217 -25.35 8.55 1.13
C GLU A 217 -26.41 8.30 0.06
N LEU A 218 -27.31 7.34 0.33
CA LEU A 218 -28.54 7.23 -0.42
C LEU A 218 -29.37 8.43 0.01
N ASP A 219 -29.43 9.45 -0.85
CA ASP A 219 -30.42 10.51 -0.71
C ASP A 219 -31.79 9.82 -0.65
N ASP A 220 -32.41 9.80 0.53
CA ASP A 220 -33.80 9.40 0.70
C ASP A 220 -34.66 10.39 -0.11
N GLU A 221 -34.91 10.09 -1.38
CA GLU A 221 -36.00 10.70 -2.15
C GLU A 221 -37.31 10.37 -1.42
N GLN A 222 -37.76 11.29 -0.58
CA GLN A 222 -39.10 11.28 -0.03
C GLN A 222 -40.10 11.29 -1.20
N PRO A 223 -41.04 10.33 -1.31
CA PRO A 223 -42.04 10.38 -2.35
C PRO A 223 -42.90 11.63 -2.14
N GLU A 224 -42.86 12.52 -3.13
CA GLU A 224 -43.66 13.73 -3.21
C GLU A 224 -45.15 13.33 -3.11
N GLU A 225 -45.78 13.62 -1.98
CA GLU A 225 -47.22 13.40 -1.79
C GLU A 225 -47.97 14.28 -2.79
N ALA A 226 -48.66 13.63 -3.73
CA ALA A 226 -49.55 14.26 -4.69
C ALA A 226 -50.64 15.07 -3.96
N GLN A 227 -50.73 16.36 -4.26
CA GLN A 227 -51.89 17.22 -3.95
C GLN A 227 -52.80 17.35 -5.17
#